data_AF-A0A8C1MH62-F1
#
_entry.id   AF-A0A8C1MH62-F1
#
_cell.length_a   1.000
_cell.length_b   1.000
_cell.length_c   1.000
_cell.angle_alpha   90.00
_cell.angle_beta   90.00
_cell.angle_gamma   90.00
#
_symmetry.space_group_name_H-M   'P 1'
#
loop_
_entity.id
_entity.type
_entity.pdbx_description
1 polymer ?
#
loop_
_entity_poly.entity_id
_entity_poly.type
_entity_poly.pdbx_seq_one_letter_code
_entity_poly.pdbx_strand_id
1 'polypeptide(L)'
;MTALTCKFIKLADGLLRRAPGTVYRVGCMRTHRTNTWWDEHLTEDNASFLKKVVTEEYKQQTTDKLSPLKDEPWPRHEWAEGSRRVGLVAVKLGMMPVWTKSGERHVVTMLQVQDCHVVKHLSKEEYNGHTAALIVGGKNVSPFHRPEGYLDVFRNAGVPPKQKLTTFCVSDNAIIKPGTPLYAAHFRPGQYVDVTAKTIGKGFQGVMKRWGFKGQPASHGQTKTHRRPGSLGPGGDPAKVFKGKKMPGRMGNIYDTNHGLKVWRVNTKYNILYVNGSVPGHRNCLVKVRDSILPTRLENNKNPPFPTFFADGDKELPEDLFDGDMFHTWRVVTLSYI
;
A
#
# COMPACT_ATOMS: atom_id res chain seq x y z
N MET A 1 -26.50 -2.45 12.68
CA MET A 1 -27.38 -2.56 11.50
C MET A 1 -27.64 -4.03 11.26
N THR A 2 -28.86 -4.48 11.53
CA THR A 2 -29.30 -5.88 11.38
C THR A 2 -29.45 -6.24 9.91
N ALA A 3 -28.73 -7.26 9.45
CA ALA A 3 -28.91 -7.79 8.11
C ALA A 3 -30.02 -8.84 8.13
N LEU A 4 -31.11 -8.59 7.41
CA LEU A 4 -32.24 -9.51 7.27
C LEU A 4 -31.98 -10.45 6.08
N THR A 5 -31.87 -11.75 6.35
CA THR A 5 -31.82 -12.78 5.30
C THR A 5 -32.91 -13.83 5.56
N CYS A 6 -33.96 -13.92 4.73
CA CYS A 6 -34.87 -15.08 4.74
C CYS A 6 -34.20 -16.21 3.94
N LYS A 7 -33.97 -17.37 4.55
CA LYS A 7 -33.73 -18.63 3.83
C LYS A 7 -35.06 -19.40 3.77
N PHE A 8 -35.50 -19.77 2.57
CA PHE A 8 -36.60 -20.71 2.39
C PHE A 8 -36.07 -22.14 2.56
N ILE A 9 -36.48 -22.82 3.62
CA ILE A 9 -36.17 -24.24 3.85
C ILE A 9 -37.36 -25.04 3.32
N LYS A 10 -37.14 -25.86 2.28
CA LYS A 10 -38.06 -26.98 1.98
C LYS A 10 -37.76 -28.06 3.01
N LEU A 11 -38.68 -28.28 3.94
CA LEU A 11 -38.66 -29.46 4.82
C LEU A 11 -38.84 -30.70 3.94
N ALA A 12 -37.75 -31.43 3.74
CA ALA A 12 -37.80 -32.78 3.18
C ALA A 12 -37.96 -33.74 4.34
N ASP A 13 -39.06 -34.49 4.37
CA ASP A 13 -39.14 -35.74 5.12
C ASP A 13 -40.14 -36.69 4.49
N GLY A 14 -39.71 -37.95 4.34
CA GLY A 14 -40.55 -39.12 4.52
C GLY A 14 -41.46 -39.55 3.38
N LEU A 15 -41.15 -40.71 2.81
CA LEU A 15 -42.03 -41.58 2.01
C LEU A 15 -43.38 -41.84 2.72
N LEU A 16 -44.45 -41.10 2.41
CA LEU A 16 -45.83 -41.52 2.66
C LEU A 16 -46.77 -40.96 1.57
N ARG A 17 -47.70 -41.80 1.10
CA ARG A 17 -48.59 -41.59 -0.05
C ARG A 17 -49.36 -40.26 0.05
N ARG A 18 -49.39 -39.51 -1.06
CA ARG A 18 -49.99 -38.16 -1.17
C ARG A 18 -51.51 -38.21 -1.32
N ALA A 19 -52.23 -37.46 -0.50
CA ALA A 19 -53.65 -37.11 -0.70
C ALA A 19 -53.77 -35.70 -1.31
N PRO A 20 -54.71 -35.44 -2.24
CA PRO A 20 -54.90 -34.12 -2.85
C PRO A 20 -55.57 -33.16 -1.86
N GLY A 21 -54.88 -32.08 -1.49
CA GLY A 21 -55.43 -31.01 -0.64
C GLY A 21 -54.46 -30.34 0.35
N THR A 22 -53.18 -30.72 0.39
CA THR A 22 -52.23 -30.18 1.38
C THR A 22 -51.72 -28.78 1.00
N VAL A 23 -52.18 -27.75 1.71
CA VAL A 23 -51.65 -26.38 1.62
C VAL A 23 -50.24 -26.35 2.23
N TYR A 24 -49.23 -26.07 1.43
CA TYR A 24 -47.87 -25.87 1.93
C TYR A 24 -47.81 -24.58 2.76
N ARG A 25 -47.76 -24.68 4.09
CA ARG A 25 -47.38 -23.55 4.95
C ARG A 25 -45.90 -23.28 4.76
N VAL A 26 -45.58 -22.30 3.93
CA VAL A 26 -44.23 -21.76 3.81
C VAL A 26 -43.98 -20.86 5.02
N GLY A 27 -43.37 -21.39 6.08
CA GLY A 27 -42.89 -20.57 7.20
C GLY A 27 -41.55 -19.91 6.83
N CYS A 28 -41.45 -18.57 6.82
CA CYS A 28 -40.13 -17.92 6.94
C CYS A 28 -39.78 -17.87 8.44
N MET A 29 -38.81 -18.69 8.86
CA MET A 29 -38.12 -18.45 10.13
C MET A 29 -37.26 -17.20 9.98
N ARG A 30 -37.63 -16.12 10.69
CA ARG A 30 -36.76 -14.97 10.86
C ARG A 30 -35.70 -15.32 11.90
N THR A 31 -34.51 -15.73 11.46
CA THR A 31 -33.37 -15.82 12.37
C THR A 31 -32.88 -14.40 12.66
N HIS A 32 -33.08 -13.92 13.89
CA HIS A 32 -32.49 -12.66 14.35
C HIS A 32 -30.99 -12.87 14.58
N ARG A 33 -30.16 -12.51 13.60
CA ARG A 33 -28.69 -12.57 13.76
C ARG A 33 -28.23 -11.29 14.43
N THR A 34 -27.85 -11.39 15.70
CA THR A 34 -27.08 -10.34 16.38
C THR A 34 -25.64 -10.42 15.91
N ASN A 35 -25.09 -9.31 15.44
CA ASN A 35 -23.66 -9.23 15.17
C ASN A 35 -22.96 -9.09 16.51
N THR A 36 -22.01 -9.98 16.79
CA THR A 36 -21.21 -9.94 18.00
C THR A 36 -19.80 -9.44 17.71
N TRP A 37 -19.14 -8.90 18.73
CA TRP A 37 -17.71 -8.57 18.68
C TRP A 37 -16.89 -9.70 19.32
N TRP A 38 -15.60 -9.75 19.02
CA TRP A 38 -14.74 -10.86 19.44
C TRP A 38 -14.60 -10.99 20.97
N ASP A 39 -14.80 -9.90 21.71
CA ASP A 39 -14.64 -9.80 23.17
C ASP A 39 -15.96 -9.72 23.94
N GLU A 40 -17.12 -9.75 23.27
CA GLU A 40 -18.44 -9.53 23.91
C GLU A 40 -18.82 -10.59 24.95
N HIS A 41 -18.33 -11.82 24.78
CA HIS A 41 -18.65 -12.96 25.65
C HIS A 41 -17.44 -13.47 26.44
N LEU A 42 -16.39 -12.65 26.55
CA LEU A 42 -15.15 -13.03 27.23
C LEU A 42 -15.03 -12.32 28.57
N THR A 43 -14.49 -13.03 29.56
CA THR A 43 -14.01 -12.38 30.79
C THR A 43 -12.75 -11.55 30.50
N GLU A 44 -12.46 -10.56 31.34
CA GLU A 44 -11.29 -9.69 31.17
C GLU A 44 -9.97 -10.48 31.12
N ASP A 45 -9.84 -11.49 31.97
CA ASP A 45 -8.70 -12.41 32.01
C ASP A 45 -8.54 -13.16 30.68
N ASN A 46 -9.63 -13.73 30.15
CA ASN A 46 -9.63 -14.46 28.89
C ASN A 46 -9.31 -13.56 27.70
N ALA A 47 -9.85 -12.33 27.68
CA ALA A 47 -9.55 -11.36 26.64
C ALA A 47 -8.06 -10.96 26.64
N SER A 48 -7.46 -10.79 27.82
CA SER A 48 -6.03 -10.51 27.96
C SER A 48 -5.16 -11.69 27.51
N PHE A 49 -5.57 -12.92 27.85
CA PHE A 49 -4.90 -14.16 27.46
C PHE A 49 -4.91 -14.32 25.94
N LEU A 50 -6.07 -14.20 25.29
CA LEU A 50 -6.17 -14.33 23.83
C LEU A 50 -5.33 -13.29 23.09
N LYS A 51 -5.28 -12.04 23.58
CA LYS A 51 -4.40 -11.02 22.99
C LYS A 51 -2.92 -11.43 23.04
N LYS A 52 -2.47 -12.03 24.14
CA LYS A 52 -1.09 -12.51 24.30
C LYS A 52 -0.82 -13.67 23.36
N VAL A 53 -1.66 -14.70 23.38
CA VAL A 53 -1.53 -15.89 22.52
C VAL A 53 -1.46 -15.51 21.04
N VAL A 54 -2.39 -14.68 20.57
CA VAL A 54 -2.41 -14.22 19.16
C VAL A 54 -1.17 -13.40 18.81
N THR A 55 -0.66 -12.59 19.75
CA THR A 55 0.56 -11.80 19.52
C THR A 55 1.79 -12.69 19.43
N GLU A 56 1.89 -13.71 20.28
CA GLU A 56 2.98 -14.67 20.29
C GLU A 56 2.97 -15.55 19.04
N GLU A 57 1.80 -16.06 18.66
CA GLU A 57 1.61 -16.84 17.43
C GLU A 57 2.06 -16.05 16.19
N TYR A 58 1.67 -14.77 16.07
CA TYR A 58 2.10 -13.95 14.93
C TYR A 58 3.57 -13.54 14.96
N LYS A 59 4.17 -13.41 16.15
CA LYS A 59 5.62 -13.24 16.27
C LYS A 59 6.35 -14.50 15.81
N GLN A 60 5.85 -15.69 16.17
CA GLN A 60 6.39 -16.97 15.70
C GLN A 60 6.27 -17.09 14.19
N GLN A 61 5.07 -16.89 13.61
CA GLN A 61 4.86 -16.91 12.16
C GLN A 61 5.80 -15.95 11.40
N THR A 62 6.04 -14.76 11.94
CA THR A 62 6.97 -13.79 11.33
C THR A 62 8.43 -14.25 11.45
N THR A 63 8.79 -14.89 12.55
CA THR A 63 10.15 -15.42 12.79
C THR A 63 10.44 -16.64 11.93
N ASP A 64 9.48 -17.54 11.78
CA ASP A 64 9.60 -18.74 10.95
C ASP A 64 9.83 -18.38 9.48
N LYS A 65 9.21 -17.28 9.02
CA LYS A 65 9.36 -16.77 7.65
C LYS A 65 10.58 -15.87 7.44
N LEU A 66 11.41 -15.65 8.46
CA LEU A 66 12.60 -14.81 8.35
C LEU A 66 13.64 -15.39 7.38
N SER A 67 13.73 -16.71 7.27
CA SER A 67 14.72 -17.40 6.43
C SER A 67 14.13 -18.06 5.18
N PRO A 68 13.71 -17.28 4.16
CA PRO A 68 13.03 -17.82 2.97
C PRO A 68 13.91 -18.72 2.09
N LEU A 69 15.24 -18.70 2.25
CA LEU A 69 16.14 -19.57 1.48
C LEU A 69 16.08 -21.03 1.89
N LYS A 70 15.76 -21.29 3.15
CA LYS A 70 15.70 -22.65 3.72
C LYS A 70 14.41 -23.36 3.30
N ASP A 71 13.35 -22.59 3.08
CA ASP A 71 12.02 -23.07 2.70
C ASP A 71 11.89 -23.26 1.17
N GLU A 72 12.32 -24.41 0.62
CA GLU A 72 12.10 -24.83 -0.78
C GLU A 72 11.97 -23.66 -1.78
N PRO A 73 13.09 -23.00 -2.10
CA PRO A 73 13.05 -21.77 -2.89
C PRO A 73 12.65 -22.07 -4.33
N TRP A 74 11.77 -21.24 -4.89
CA TRP A 74 11.47 -21.25 -6.32
C TRP A 74 12.73 -20.91 -7.14
N PRO A 75 12.82 -21.40 -8.40
CA PRO A 75 13.97 -21.15 -9.24
C PRO A 75 14.23 -19.65 -9.38
N ARG A 76 15.51 -19.30 -9.30
CA ARG A 76 15.97 -17.92 -9.43
C ARG A 76 16.44 -17.69 -10.84
N HIS A 77 16.03 -16.56 -11.39
CA HIS A 77 16.52 -16.10 -12.67
C HIS A 77 17.43 -14.90 -12.45
N GLU A 78 18.33 -14.67 -13.39
CA GLU A 78 19.15 -13.47 -13.41
C GLU A 78 18.36 -12.27 -13.93
N TRP A 79 18.89 -11.08 -13.64
CA TRP A 79 18.32 -9.85 -14.17
C TRP A 79 18.51 -9.79 -15.68
N ALA A 80 17.41 -9.63 -16.41
CA ALA A 80 17.42 -9.37 -17.85
C ALA A 80 16.91 -7.95 -18.13
N GLU A 81 17.34 -7.38 -19.26
CA GLU A 81 16.87 -6.07 -19.68
C GLU A 81 15.34 -6.08 -19.89
N GLY A 82 14.65 -5.06 -19.37
CA GLY A 82 13.18 -5.01 -19.40
C GLY A 82 12.46 -5.80 -18.30
N SER A 83 13.19 -6.50 -17.42
CA SER A 83 12.60 -7.20 -16.28
C SER A 83 11.97 -6.24 -15.27
N ARG A 84 10.84 -6.63 -14.71
CA ARG A 84 10.11 -5.86 -13.68
C ARG A 84 10.02 -6.68 -12.41
N ARG A 85 10.77 -6.27 -11.39
CA ARG A 85 10.74 -6.90 -10.07
C ARG A 85 9.63 -6.33 -9.18
N VAL A 86 9.42 -7.01 -8.05
CA VAL A 86 8.45 -6.61 -7.03
C VAL A 86 8.81 -5.25 -6.42
N GLY A 87 7.83 -4.54 -5.84
CA GLY A 87 8.10 -3.36 -5.02
C GLY A 87 7.84 -3.60 -3.53
N LEU A 88 7.85 -2.53 -2.74
CA LEU A 88 7.66 -2.58 -1.30
C LEU A 88 6.43 -1.80 -0.85
N VAL A 89 5.90 -2.18 0.31
CA VAL A 89 4.94 -1.38 1.08
C VAL A 89 5.66 -0.81 2.29
N ALA A 90 5.71 0.51 2.40
CA ALA A 90 6.41 1.22 3.46
C ALA A 90 5.49 2.17 4.22
N VAL A 91 5.91 2.61 5.41
CA VAL A 91 5.26 3.61 6.24
C VAL A 91 6.04 4.92 6.13
N LYS A 92 5.35 5.99 5.77
CA LYS A 92 5.96 7.33 5.71
C LYS A 92 6.16 7.88 7.13
N LEU A 93 7.40 7.94 7.63
CA LEU A 93 7.68 8.44 8.98
C LEU A 93 7.63 9.98 9.02
N GLY A 94 8.45 10.63 8.19
CA GLY A 94 8.67 12.06 8.24
C GLY A 94 9.64 12.54 7.17
N MET A 95 10.10 13.78 7.30
CA MET A 95 11.05 14.40 6.38
C MET A 95 12.24 14.93 7.16
N MET A 96 13.42 14.89 6.56
CA MET A 96 14.65 15.46 7.12
C MET A 96 15.51 16.09 6.03
N PRO A 97 16.36 17.09 6.35
CA PRO A 97 17.34 17.59 5.40
C PRO A 97 18.52 16.62 5.27
N VAL A 98 19.12 16.57 4.09
CA VAL A 98 20.42 15.95 3.81
C VAL A 98 21.25 16.92 2.99
N TRP A 99 22.57 16.80 3.11
CA TRP A 99 23.53 17.63 2.40
C TRP A 99 24.29 16.77 1.39
N THR A 100 24.57 17.34 0.22
CA THR A 100 25.48 16.73 -0.75
C THR A 100 26.92 17.12 -0.44
N LYS A 101 27.86 16.42 -1.06
CA LYS A 101 29.28 16.81 -1.05
C LYS A 101 29.53 18.15 -1.75
N SER A 102 28.62 18.62 -2.60
CA SER A 102 28.64 19.96 -3.22
C SER A 102 28.05 21.06 -2.33
N GLY A 103 27.66 20.74 -1.08
CA GLY A 103 27.07 21.71 -0.15
C GLY A 103 25.60 22.07 -0.41
N GLU A 104 24.94 21.40 -1.35
CA GLU A 104 23.52 21.64 -1.64
C GLU A 104 22.59 20.96 -0.64
N ARG A 105 21.48 21.64 -0.30
CA ARG A 105 20.44 21.08 0.56
C ARG A 105 19.44 20.30 -0.25
N HIS A 106 19.26 19.02 0.10
CA HIS A 106 18.09 18.27 -0.32
C HIS A 106 17.21 17.90 0.86
N VAL A 107 15.91 17.79 0.63
CA VAL A 107 14.96 17.32 1.63
C VAL A 107 14.55 15.92 1.26
N VAL A 108 14.64 14.98 2.19
CA VAL A 108 14.29 13.57 1.97
C VAL A 108 13.13 13.16 2.85
N THR A 109 12.32 12.21 2.37
CA THR A 109 11.28 11.53 3.13
C THR A 109 11.79 10.17 3.58
N MET A 110 11.61 9.86 4.87
CA MET A 110 11.93 8.56 5.46
C MET A 110 10.74 7.61 5.30
N LEU A 111 10.97 6.46 4.66
CA LEU A 111 10.00 5.40 4.44
C LEU A 111 10.46 4.12 5.12
N GLN A 112 9.76 3.68 6.17
CA GLN A 112 10.10 2.47 6.91
C GLN A 112 9.36 1.26 6.36
N VAL A 113 10.09 0.19 6.04
CA VAL A 113 9.50 -1.08 5.61
C VAL A 113 9.23 -1.92 6.86
N GLN A 114 7.94 -2.06 7.20
CA GLN A 114 7.48 -2.82 8.38
C GLN A 114 6.77 -4.10 7.92
N ASP A 115 7.33 -5.25 8.32
CA ASP A 115 6.78 -6.59 8.08
C ASP A 115 6.19 -6.77 6.67
N CYS A 116 6.98 -6.42 5.65
CA CYS A 116 6.55 -6.50 4.26
C CYS A 116 6.74 -7.93 3.72
N HIS A 117 5.67 -8.57 3.26
CA HIS A 117 5.71 -9.95 2.79
C HIS A 117 4.93 -10.10 1.49
N VAL A 118 5.38 -11.01 0.62
CA VAL A 118 4.60 -11.48 -0.52
C VAL A 118 3.47 -12.37 0.00
N VAL A 119 2.22 -12.07 -0.34
CA VAL A 119 1.04 -12.77 0.18
C VAL A 119 0.49 -13.76 -0.82
N LYS A 120 0.41 -13.39 -2.10
CA LYS A 120 -0.14 -14.25 -3.14
C LYS A 120 0.53 -13.95 -4.48
N HIS A 121 0.77 -15.00 -5.25
CA HIS A 121 1.14 -14.93 -6.66
C HIS A 121 -0.11 -15.15 -7.52
N LEU A 122 -0.27 -14.33 -8.56
CA LEU A 122 -1.29 -14.47 -9.60
C LEU A 122 -0.59 -14.69 -10.93
N SER A 123 -0.99 -15.75 -11.64
CA SER A 123 -0.49 -16.02 -12.98
C SER A 123 -0.96 -14.96 -13.98
N LYS A 124 -0.37 -14.92 -15.19
CA LYS A 124 -0.78 -13.98 -16.24
C LYS A 124 -2.26 -14.08 -16.56
N GLU A 125 -2.76 -15.31 -16.69
CA GLU A 125 -4.16 -15.61 -17.04
C GLU A 125 -5.13 -15.15 -15.95
N GLU A 126 -4.77 -15.36 -14.68
CA GLU A 126 -5.61 -14.98 -13.54
C GLU A 126 -5.70 -13.47 -13.31
N TYR A 127 -4.69 -12.70 -13.72
CA TYR A 127 -4.63 -11.27 -13.41
C TYR A 127 -5.19 -10.36 -14.52
N ASN A 128 -4.49 -10.27 -15.65
CA ASN A 128 -4.84 -9.32 -16.72
C ASN A 128 -4.52 -9.84 -18.13
N GLY A 129 -4.11 -11.09 -18.27
CA GLY A 129 -3.71 -11.71 -19.54
C GLY A 129 -2.34 -11.27 -20.09
N HIS A 130 -1.69 -10.26 -19.50
CA HIS A 130 -0.47 -9.67 -20.03
C HIS A 130 0.76 -9.88 -19.13
N THR A 131 0.60 -9.75 -17.82
CA THR A 131 1.71 -9.78 -16.85
C THR A 131 1.29 -10.55 -15.60
N ALA A 132 2.23 -11.31 -15.03
CA ALA A 132 2.04 -11.90 -13.71
C ALA A 132 1.97 -10.79 -12.65
N ALA A 133 1.36 -11.10 -11.50
CA ALA A 133 1.21 -10.13 -10.43
C ALA A 133 1.49 -10.74 -9.06
N LEU A 134 2.22 -9.98 -8.24
CA LEU A 134 2.44 -10.31 -6.83
C LEU A 134 1.62 -9.37 -5.95
N ILE A 135 0.85 -9.96 -5.04
CA ILE A 135 0.17 -9.23 -3.97
C ILE A 135 1.12 -9.16 -2.79
N VAL A 136 1.47 -7.93 -2.39
CA VAL A 136 2.37 -7.67 -1.27
C VAL A 136 1.60 -6.94 -0.19
N GLY A 137 1.80 -7.36 1.06
CA GLY A 137 1.23 -6.74 2.24
C GLY A 137 2.27 -6.01 3.08
N GLY A 138 1.86 -4.96 3.77
CA GLY A 138 2.70 -4.25 4.74
C GLY A 138 1.94 -3.83 5.98
N LYS A 139 2.67 -3.71 7.09
CA LYS A 139 2.22 -3.40 8.45
C LYS A 139 1.19 -4.40 9.01
N ASN A 140 1.53 -5.08 10.10
CA ASN A 140 0.64 -6.02 10.77
C ASN A 140 -0.58 -5.33 11.38
N VAL A 141 -1.72 -6.03 11.38
CA VAL A 141 -2.97 -5.57 12.03
C VAL A 141 -3.58 -6.70 12.87
N SER A 142 -4.49 -6.36 13.77
CA SER A 142 -5.23 -7.37 14.51
C SER A 142 -6.19 -8.14 13.61
N PRO A 143 -6.31 -9.47 13.80
CA PRO A 143 -7.23 -10.31 13.03
C PRO A 143 -8.69 -10.08 13.40
N PHE A 144 -8.95 -9.70 14.66
CA PHE A 144 -10.29 -9.57 15.23
C PHE A 144 -11.24 -8.60 14.51
N HIS A 145 -10.69 -7.65 13.75
CA HIS A 145 -11.46 -6.64 13.04
C HIS A 145 -11.49 -6.87 11.53
N ARG A 146 -11.20 -8.11 11.09
CA ARG A 146 -11.11 -8.48 9.68
C ARG A 146 -12.08 -9.60 9.34
N PRO A 147 -12.67 -9.59 8.14
CA PRO A 147 -13.56 -10.66 7.71
C PRO A 147 -12.77 -11.94 7.44
N GLU A 148 -13.41 -13.09 7.61
CA GLU A 148 -12.77 -14.41 7.50
C GLU A 148 -12.09 -14.63 6.14
N GLY A 149 -12.77 -14.30 5.04
CA GLY A 149 -12.19 -14.42 3.70
C GLY A 149 -10.97 -13.52 3.45
N TYR A 150 -10.78 -12.45 4.25
CA TYR A 150 -9.52 -11.69 4.24
C TYR A 150 -8.40 -12.46 4.92
N LEU A 151 -8.69 -13.14 6.04
CA LEU A 151 -7.73 -13.91 6.82
C LEU A 151 -7.24 -15.16 6.08
N ASP A 152 -8.12 -15.84 5.33
CA ASP A 152 -7.78 -17.06 4.57
C ASP A 152 -6.61 -16.87 3.60
N VAL A 153 -6.55 -15.69 2.97
CA VAL A 153 -5.46 -15.35 2.05
C VAL A 153 -4.11 -15.33 2.76
N PHE A 154 -4.07 -14.91 4.03
CA PHE A 154 -2.85 -14.85 4.84
C PHE A 154 -2.50 -16.21 5.46
N ARG A 155 -3.50 -17.01 5.84
CA ARG A 155 -3.30 -18.39 6.32
C ARG A 155 -2.60 -19.25 5.28
N ASN A 156 -3.01 -19.15 4.01
CA ASN A 156 -2.36 -19.87 2.90
C ASN A 156 -0.89 -19.46 2.69
N ALA A 157 -0.55 -18.22 3.04
CA ALA A 157 0.82 -17.70 2.93
C ALA A 157 1.65 -17.92 4.21
N GLY A 158 1.01 -18.32 5.33
CA GLY A 158 1.65 -18.47 6.63
C GLY A 158 2.18 -17.15 7.22
N VAL A 159 1.50 -16.02 6.96
CA VAL A 159 1.91 -14.69 7.45
C VAL A 159 0.78 -14.02 8.23
N PRO A 160 1.08 -13.09 9.15
CA PRO A 160 0.04 -12.35 9.86
C PRO A 160 -0.74 -11.41 8.92
N PRO A 161 -2.01 -11.08 9.25
CA PRO A 161 -2.82 -10.17 8.44
C PRO A 161 -2.20 -8.77 8.39
N LYS A 162 -2.23 -8.18 7.19
CA LYS A 162 -1.58 -6.88 6.90
C LYS A 162 -2.61 -5.75 6.80
N GLN A 163 -2.20 -4.50 6.97
CA GLN A 163 -3.13 -3.36 6.92
C GLN A 163 -3.54 -3.05 5.48
N LYS A 164 -2.55 -3.05 4.57
CA LYS A 164 -2.71 -2.69 3.17
C LYS A 164 -2.09 -3.77 2.31
N LEU A 165 -2.87 -4.24 1.33
CA LEU A 165 -2.41 -5.09 0.25
C LEU A 165 -2.25 -4.22 -1.01
N THR A 166 -1.16 -4.43 -1.73
CA THR A 166 -0.92 -3.78 -3.01
C THR A 166 -0.41 -4.78 -4.03
N THR A 167 -0.94 -4.69 -5.24
CA THR A 167 -0.52 -5.52 -6.36
C THR A 167 0.63 -4.86 -7.10
N PHE A 168 1.64 -5.64 -7.45
CA PHE A 168 2.76 -5.27 -8.31
C PHE A 168 2.75 -6.16 -9.55
N CYS A 169 2.77 -5.56 -10.74
CA CYS A 169 2.96 -6.30 -11.98
C CYS A 169 4.45 -6.67 -12.07
N VAL A 170 4.73 -7.95 -12.27
CA VAL A 170 6.09 -8.49 -12.34
C VAL A 170 6.30 -9.24 -13.65
N SER A 171 7.55 -9.33 -14.08
CA SER A 171 7.95 -10.23 -15.16
C SER A 171 8.09 -11.66 -14.66
N ASP A 172 8.04 -12.64 -15.57
CA ASP A 172 8.03 -14.06 -15.20
C ASP A 172 9.31 -14.51 -14.50
N ASN A 173 10.43 -13.89 -14.85
CA ASN A 173 11.72 -14.13 -14.21
C ASN A 173 11.83 -13.52 -12.80
N ALA A 174 10.90 -12.65 -12.40
CA ALA A 174 10.93 -11.93 -11.13
C ALA A 174 9.89 -12.44 -10.11
N ILE A 175 9.39 -13.65 -10.31
CA ILE A 175 8.38 -14.25 -9.45
C ILE A 175 9.03 -14.70 -8.12
N ILE A 176 8.32 -14.45 -7.01
CA ILE A 176 8.78 -14.77 -5.66
C ILE A 176 7.70 -15.61 -4.97
N LYS A 177 8.14 -16.63 -4.22
CA LYS A 177 7.27 -17.50 -3.43
C LYS A 177 6.46 -16.70 -2.40
N PRO A 178 5.14 -16.94 -2.26
CA PRO A 178 4.34 -16.39 -1.18
C PRO A 178 4.93 -16.72 0.21
N GLY A 179 4.79 -15.80 1.17
CA GLY A 179 5.39 -15.88 2.50
C GLY A 179 6.79 -15.26 2.60
N THR A 180 7.45 -14.96 1.48
CA THR A 180 8.80 -14.37 1.49
C THR A 180 8.82 -12.95 2.07
N PRO A 181 9.70 -12.65 3.05
CA PRO A 181 9.86 -11.31 3.59
C PRO A 181 10.63 -10.41 2.62
N LEU A 182 10.30 -9.12 2.63
CA LEU A 182 10.91 -8.09 1.81
C LEU A 182 11.49 -6.97 2.70
N TYR A 183 12.75 -6.64 2.48
CA TYR A 183 13.51 -5.66 3.27
C TYR A 183 13.78 -4.35 2.50
N ALA A 184 14.18 -3.31 3.22
CA ALA A 184 14.56 -2.03 2.59
C ALA A 184 15.76 -2.17 1.64
N ALA A 185 16.69 -3.09 1.94
CA ALA A 185 17.84 -3.41 1.10
C ALA A 185 17.49 -3.96 -0.29
N HIS A 186 16.20 -4.20 -0.57
CA HIS A 186 15.70 -4.41 -1.92
C HIS A 186 16.08 -3.24 -2.86
N PHE A 187 16.09 -2.00 -2.37
CA PHE A 187 16.59 -0.84 -3.11
C PHE A 187 18.03 -0.52 -2.73
N ARG A 188 18.78 0.04 -3.67
CA ARG A 188 20.15 0.54 -3.45
C ARG A 188 20.20 2.06 -3.59
N PRO A 189 21.09 2.76 -2.85
CA PRO A 189 21.31 4.18 -3.06
C PRO A 189 21.68 4.49 -4.52
N GLY A 190 21.25 5.65 -5.03
CA GLY A 190 21.44 6.07 -6.42
C GLY A 190 20.31 5.66 -7.36
N GLN A 191 19.47 4.69 -6.97
CA GLN A 191 18.31 4.25 -7.75
C GLN A 191 17.17 5.27 -7.71
N TYR A 192 16.29 5.19 -8.72
CA TYR A 192 15.09 5.99 -8.82
C TYR A 192 13.83 5.14 -8.61
N VAL A 193 12.97 5.63 -7.72
CA VAL A 193 11.72 4.97 -7.34
C VAL A 193 10.51 5.85 -7.62
N ASP A 194 9.39 5.20 -7.87
CA ASP A 194 8.07 5.83 -7.91
C ASP A 194 7.31 5.48 -6.64
N VAL A 195 6.70 6.48 -6.02
CA VAL A 195 5.96 6.30 -4.76
C VAL A 195 4.50 6.70 -4.93
N THR A 196 3.61 5.75 -4.71
CA THR A 196 2.15 5.92 -4.80
C THR A 196 1.52 5.86 -3.42
N ALA A 197 0.71 6.87 -3.08
CA ALA A 197 -0.03 6.89 -1.82
C ALA A 197 -1.34 7.68 -1.94
N LYS A 198 -2.22 7.55 -0.94
CA LYS A 198 -3.40 8.43 -0.84
C LYS A 198 -2.96 9.81 -0.37
N THR A 199 -3.33 10.83 -1.13
CA THR A 199 -3.12 12.24 -0.79
C THR A 199 -3.93 12.65 0.43
N ILE A 200 -3.49 13.70 1.13
CA ILE A 200 -4.21 14.24 2.29
C ILE A 200 -5.60 14.72 1.85
N GLY A 201 -6.65 14.16 2.43
CA GLY A 201 -8.02 14.58 2.19
C GLY A 201 -8.28 15.97 2.76
N LYS A 202 -8.73 16.90 1.93
CA LYS A 202 -9.14 18.25 2.33
C LYS A 202 -10.66 18.41 2.41
N GLY A 203 -11.44 17.33 2.24
CA GLY A 203 -12.91 17.39 2.22
C GLY A 203 -13.46 18.11 0.99
N PHE A 204 -14.67 18.67 1.09
CA PHE A 204 -15.28 19.49 0.04
C PHE A 204 -14.61 20.87 0.00
N GLN A 205 -14.03 21.24 -1.13
CA GLN A 205 -13.29 22.48 -1.32
C GLN A 205 -13.87 23.33 -2.43
N GLY A 206 -13.83 24.65 -2.23
CA GLY A 206 -14.19 25.65 -3.24
C GLY A 206 -13.19 25.72 -4.39
N VAL A 207 -13.57 26.41 -5.47
CA VAL A 207 -12.77 26.45 -6.72
C VAL A 207 -11.40 27.10 -6.58
N MET A 208 -11.24 28.09 -5.70
CA MET A 208 -9.95 28.73 -5.47
C MET A 208 -8.93 27.74 -4.90
N LYS A 209 -9.30 26.97 -3.88
CA LYS A 209 -8.40 26.01 -3.22
C LYS A 209 -8.23 24.72 -4.01
N ARG A 210 -9.29 24.26 -4.70
CA ARG A 210 -9.27 23.01 -5.48
C ARG A 210 -8.54 23.17 -6.82
N TRP A 211 -8.71 24.31 -7.49
CA TRP A 211 -8.27 24.51 -8.88
C TRP A 211 -7.38 25.74 -9.10
N GLY A 212 -7.08 26.52 -8.05
CA GLY A 212 -6.24 27.71 -8.17
C GLY A 212 -6.92 28.91 -8.86
N PHE A 213 -8.26 28.98 -8.86
CA PHE A 213 -8.96 30.14 -9.44
C PHE A 213 -8.62 31.42 -8.65
N LYS A 214 -8.41 32.54 -9.36
CA LYS A 214 -8.06 33.84 -8.76
C LYS A 214 -9.19 34.44 -7.90
N GLY A 215 -10.45 34.12 -8.21
CA GLY A 215 -11.62 34.74 -7.57
C GLY A 215 -11.92 36.12 -8.15
N GLN A 216 -12.58 36.96 -7.35
CA GLN A 216 -13.02 38.30 -7.72
C GLN A 216 -12.38 39.32 -6.77
N PRO A 217 -12.21 40.60 -7.17
CA PRO A 217 -11.63 41.63 -6.30
C PRO A 217 -12.44 41.80 -5.01
N ALA A 218 -11.77 42.24 -3.95
CA ALA A 218 -12.38 42.46 -2.65
C ALA A 218 -13.12 43.82 -2.54
N SER A 219 -12.69 44.83 -3.29
CA SER A 219 -13.24 46.19 -3.29
C SER A 219 -13.91 46.54 -4.64
N HIS A 220 -14.26 47.82 -4.83
CA HIS A 220 -14.89 48.37 -6.04
C HIS A 220 -16.26 47.76 -6.37
N GLY A 221 -17.15 47.69 -5.37
CA GLY A 221 -18.56 47.33 -5.56
C GLY A 221 -18.85 45.83 -5.68
N GLN A 222 -17.84 44.97 -5.51
CA GLN A 222 -18.07 43.53 -5.59
C GLN A 222 -18.92 43.04 -4.41
N THR A 223 -20.07 42.43 -4.70
CA THR A 223 -21.03 41.99 -3.66
C THR A 223 -21.17 40.47 -3.65
N LYS A 224 -20.79 39.82 -2.54
CA LYS A 224 -21.01 38.37 -2.25
C LYS A 224 -20.40 37.34 -3.24
N THR A 225 -19.52 37.74 -4.14
CA THR A 225 -18.99 36.86 -5.20
C THR A 225 -17.50 36.57 -5.10
N HIS A 226 -16.80 36.99 -4.04
CA HIS A 226 -15.32 37.05 -3.97
C HIS A 226 -14.60 35.72 -4.28
N ARG A 227 -15.27 34.58 -4.01
CA ARG A 227 -14.71 33.23 -4.14
C ARG A 227 -15.52 32.34 -5.09
N ARG A 228 -16.37 32.93 -5.93
CA ARG A 228 -17.24 32.20 -6.87
C ARG A 228 -16.48 31.81 -8.15
N PRO A 229 -16.90 30.73 -8.84
CA PRO A 229 -16.25 30.28 -10.07
C PRO A 229 -16.35 31.25 -11.26
N GLY A 230 -17.26 32.23 -11.22
CA GLY A 230 -17.57 33.06 -12.39
C GLY A 230 -18.36 32.28 -13.44
N SER A 231 -18.15 32.61 -14.72
CA SER A 231 -18.85 31.96 -15.82
C SER A 231 -18.48 30.47 -15.96
N LEU A 232 -19.48 29.62 -16.15
CA LEU A 232 -19.33 28.16 -16.22
C LEU A 232 -19.28 27.62 -17.66
N GLY A 233 -19.70 28.41 -18.64
CA GLY A 233 -19.76 28.01 -20.05
C GLY A 233 -20.30 29.11 -20.96
N PRO A 234 -20.34 28.86 -22.28
CA PRO A 234 -21.05 29.73 -23.22
C PRO A 234 -22.55 29.72 -22.87
N GLY A 235 -23.17 30.90 -22.77
CA GLY A 235 -24.59 31.05 -22.44
C GLY A 235 -25.55 30.72 -23.59
N GLY A 236 -25.06 30.72 -24.84
CA GLY A 236 -25.78 30.33 -26.06
C GLY A 236 -25.54 28.85 -26.41
N ASP A 237 -25.42 28.50 -27.70
CA ASP A 237 -25.11 27.12 -28.18
C ASP A 237 -23.70 26.67 -27.71
N PRO A 238 -23.51 25.50 -27.05
CA PRO A 238 -24.42 24.36 -26.81
C PRO A 238 -25.22 24.35 -25.49
N ALA A 239 -25.40 25.50 -24.85
CA ALA A 239 -26.25 25.76 -23.68
C ALA A 239 -26.05 24.77 -22.53
N LYS A 240 -24.82 24.26 -22.39
CA LYS A 240 -24.46 23.23 -21.43
C LYS A 240 -23.10 23.48 -20.83
N VAL A 241 -22.89 22.91 -19.65
CA VAL A 241 -21.57 22.81 -19.05
C VAL A 241 -20.84 21.62 -19.67
N PHE A 242 -19.65 21.87 -20.23
CA PHE A 242 -18.81 20.80 -20.77
C PHE A 242 -18.42 19.78 -19.68
N LYS A 243 -18.42 18.49 -20.05
CA LYS A 243 -17.96 17.41 -19.16
C LYS A 243 -16.51 17.69 -18.73
N GLY A 244 -16.20 17.46 -17.46
CA GLY A 244 -14.86 17.73 -16.91
C GLY A 244 -14.59 19.19 -16.54
N LYS A 245 -15.57 20.11 -16.66
CA LYS A 245 -15.41 21.50 -16.20
C LYS A 245 -15.04 21.55 -14.71
N LYS A 246 -14.03 22.37 -14.40
CA LYS A 246 -13.53 22.59 -13.03
C LYS A 246 -14.60 23.23 -12.14
N MET A 247 -15.06 22.48 -11.13
CA MET A 247 -16.13 22.86 -10.19
C MET A 247 -15.75 22.58 -8.73
N PRO A 248 -16.40 23.19 -7.72
CA PRO A 248 -16.14 22.86 -6.32
C PRO A 248 -16.46 21.38 -6.05
N GLY A 249 -15.82 20.79 -5.05
CA GLY A 249 -16.01 19.37 -4.74
C GLY A 249 -14.91 18.78 -3.86
N ARG A 250 -14.96 17.45 -3.68
CA ARG A 250 -13.99 16.74 -2.86
C ARG A 250 -12.57 16.89 -3.44
N MET A 251 -11.62 17.25 -2.57
CA MET A 251 -10.20 17.42 -2.91
C MET A 251 -9.33 16.52 -2.03
N GLY A 252 -8.36 15.85 -2.66
CA GLY A 252 -7.47 14.89 -1.97
C GLY A 252 -8.17 13.54 -1.69
N ASN A 253 -7.54 12.71 -0.84
CA ASN A 253 -7.96 11.34 -0.57
C ASN A 253 -8.05 10.45 -1.83
N ILE A 254 -7.27 10.81 -2.85
CA ILE A 254 -7.09 10.04 -4.09
C ILE A 254 -5.67 9.49 -4.12
N TYR A 255 -5.47 8.36 -4.81
CA TYR A 255 -4.14 7.85 -5.06
C TYR A 255 -3.41 8.75 -6.06
N ASP A 256 -2.20 9.13 -5.70
CA ASP A 256 -1.31 9.92 -6.54
C ASP A 256 0.09 9.29 -6.50
N THR A 257 0.85 9.47 -7.58
CA THR A 257 2.18 8.86 -7.75
C THR A 257 3.20 9.94 -8.07
N ASN A 258 4.20 10.06 -7.20
CA ASN A 258 5.38 10.87 -7.50
C ASN A 258 6.41 9.98 -8.20
N HIS A 259 6.83 10.38 -9.40
CA HIS A 259 7.74 9.61 -10.23
C HIS A 259 9.18 10.12 -10.11
N GLY A 260 10.15 9.22 -10.27
CA GLY A 260 11.56 9.57 -10.43
C GLY A 260 12.20 10.17 -9.17
N LEU A 261 11.90 9.63 -8.00
CA LEU A 261 12.52 10.05 -6.74
C LEU A 261 13.82 9.26 -6.49
N LYS A 262 14.96 9.95 -6.35
CA LYS A 262 16.26 9.33 -6.05
C LYS A 262 16.28 8.75 -4.63
N VAL A 263 16.89 7.59 -4.42
CA VAL A 263 17.19 7.01 -3.11
C VAL A 263 18.57 7.48 -2.66
N TRP A 264 18.65 8.22 -1.55
CA TRP A 264 19.89 8.79 -1.04
C TRP A 264 20.62 7.88 -0.05
N ARG A 265 19.85 7.18 0.78
CA ARG A 265 20.37 6.30 1.84
C ARG A 265 19.41 5.15 2.06
N VAL A 266 19.95 4.00 2.43
CA VAL A 266 19.20 2.83 2.88
C VAL A 266 19.78 2.36 4.21
N ASN A 267 18.96 2.29 5.25
CA ASN A 267 19.34 1.74 6.54
C ASN A 267 18.81 0.30 6.66
N THR A 268 19.71 -0.65 6.87
CA THR A 268 19.42 -2.09 6.90
C THR A 268 18.85 -2.54 8.24
N LYS A 269 19.33 -1.97 9.35
CA LYS A 269 18.92 -2.32 10.72
C LYS A 269 17.46 -1.96 11.01
N TYR A 270 17.04 -0.75 10.69
CA TYR A 270 15.69 -0.24 10.92
C TYR A 270 14.78 -0.38 9.69
N ASN A 271 15.30 -0.91 8.58
CA ASN A 271 14.61 -1.04 7.30
C ASN A 271 14.03 0.30 6.80
N ILE A 272 14.86 1.34 6.72
CA ILE A 272 14.43 2.69 6.32
C ILE A 272 15.04 3.07 4.98
N LEU A 273 14.19 3.56 4.07
CA LEU A 273 14.57 4.17 2.80
C LEU A 273 14.50 5.70 2.92
N TYR A 274 15.54 6.39 2.46
CA TYR A 274 15.58 7.85 2.40
C TYR A 274 15.40 8.29 0.94
N VAL A 275 14.18 8.71 0.62
CA VAL A 275 13.77 9.05 -0.74
C VAL A 275 13.76 10.57 -0.93
N ASN A 276 14.26 11.05 -2.06
CA ASN A 276 14.32 12.47 -2.37
C ASN A 276 12.93 13.13 -2.42
N GLY A 277 12.85 14.36 -1.93
CA GLY A 277 11.67 15.20 -2.01
C GLY A 277 10.51 14.74 -1.11
N SER A 278 9.32 15.23 -1.42
CA SER A 278 8.09 14.91 -0.71
C SER A 278 7.35 13.73 -1.34
N VAL A 279 6.77 12.88 -0.50
CA VAL A 279 5.89 11.77 -0.90
C VAL A 279 4.43 12.11 -0.58
N PRO A 280 3.44 11.72 -1.41
CA PRO A 280 2.03 11.94 -1.12
C PRO A 280 1.58 11.29 0.21
N GLY A 281 0.61 11.94 0.87
CA GLY A 281 -0.02 11.42 2.10
C GLY A 281 0.51 11.99 3.41
N HIS A 282 -0.22 11.73 4.49
CA HIS A 282 0.11 12.19 5.84
C HIS A 282 1.24 11.36 6.48
N ARG A 283 1.80 11.83 7.60
CA ARG A 283 2.76 11.04 8.40
C ARG A 283 2.10 9.76 8.91
N ASN A 284 2.84 8.66 8.96
CA ASN A 284 2.42 7.30 9.31
C ASN A 284 1.42 6.65 8.33
N CYS A 285 1.28 7.17 7.10
CA CYS A 285 0.49 6.51 6.07
C CYS A 285 1.28 5.40 5.37
N LEU A 286 0.56 4.43 4.80
CA LEU A 286 1.15 3.33 4.01
C LEU A 286 1.29 3.73 2.55
N VAL A 287 2.51 3.62 2.03
CA VAL A 287 2.91 4.00 0.68
C VAL A 287 3.37 2.77 -0.10
N LYS A 288 3.11 2.77 -1.40
CA LYS A 288 3.58 1.76 -2.35
C LYS A 288 4.83 2.31 -3.02
N VAL A 289 5.94 1.61 -2.95
CA VAL A 289 7.23 1.98 -3.56
C VAL A 289 7.57 0.94 -4.62
N ARG A 290 7.98 1.38 -5.80
CA ARG A 290 8.44 0.51 -6.90
C ARG A 290 9.56 1.20 -7.67
N ASP A 291 10.31 0.44 -8.46
CA ASP A 291 11.25 1.00 -9.42
C ASP A 291 10.54 2.00 -10.36
N SER A 292 11.28 3.04 -10.77
CA SER A 292 10.73 4.08 -11.64
C SER A 292 10.43 3.56 -13.04
N ILE A 293 9.29 3.98 -13.62
CA ILE A 293 8.94 3.68 -15.02
C ILE A 293 9.48 4.71 -16.00
N LEU A 294 10.10 5.79 -15.53
CA LEU A 294 10.58 6.86 -16.39
C LEU A 294 11.75 6.36 -17.26
N PRO A 295 11.67 6.45 -18.60
CA PRO A 295 12.73 5.97 -19.49
C PRO A 295 14.10 6.58 -19.18
N THR A 296 14.13 7.87 -18.83
CA THR A 296 15.35 8.62 -18.49
C THR A 296 16.05 8.15 -17.21
N ARG A 297 15.41 7.31 -16.40
CA ARG A 297 15.94 6.83 -15.11
C ARG A 297 16.21 5.33 -15.09
N LEU A 298 15.88 4.62 -16.17
CA LEU A 298 16.05 3.16 -16.25
C LEU A 298 17.51 2.75 -16.12
N GLU A 299 18.43 3.57 -16.64
CA GLU A 299 19.86 3.27 -16.59
C GLU A 299 20.43 3.25 -15.17
N ASN A 300 19.94 4.14 -14.30
CA ASN A 300 20.32 4.17 -12.89
C ASN A 300 19.80 2.97 -12.10
N ASN A 301 18.85 2.22 -12.67
CA ASN A 301 18.25 1.04 -12.07
C ASN A 301 18.81 -0.26 -12.67
N LYS A 302 19.95 -0.22 -13.38
CA LYS A 302 20.66 -1.41 -13.87
C LYS A 302 21.21 -2.23 -12.68
N ASN A 303 21.13 -3.56 -12.77
CA ASN A 303 21.64 -4.54 -11.79
C ASN A 303 21.19 -4.35 -10.33
N PRO A 304 19.88 -4.21 -10.06
CA PRO A 304 19.40 -4.21 -8.69
C PRO A 304 19.42 -5.63 -8.10
N PRO A 305 19.34 -5.82 -6.77
CA PRO A 305 19.11 -7.14 -6.18
C PRO A 305 17.87 -7.79 -6.79
N PHE A 306 18.04 -8.97 -7.39
CA PHE A 306 17.02 -9.62 -8.20
C PHE A 306 16.91 -11.11 -7.80
N PRO A 307 15.69 -11.66 -7.63
CA PRO A 307 14.37 -11.00 -7.70
C PRO A 307 14.08 -10.05 -6.52
N THR A 308 14.78 -10.24 -5.40
CA THR A 308 14.81 -9.36 -4.23
C THR A 308 16.13 -9.59 -3.47
N PHE A 309 16.40 -8.78 -2.44
CA PHE A 309 17.50 -9.00 -1.49
C PHE A 309 17.13 -10.09 -0.48
N PHE A 310 18.07 -11.02 -0.19
CA PHE A 310 17.89 -12.11 0.76
C PHE A 310 18.94 -12.05 1.87
N ALA A 311 18.50 -11.80 3.11
CA ALA A 311 19.40 -11.62 4.24
C ALA A 311 20.23 -12.87 4.59
N ASP A 312 19.71 -14.09 4.34
CA ASP A 312 20.42 -15.35 4.65
C ASP A 312 21.57 -15.67 3.69
N GLY A 313 21.51 -15.20 2.44
CA GLY A 313 22.40 -15.64 1.37
C GLY A 313 23.32 -14.56 0.82
N ASP A 314 22.93 -13.29 0.99
CA ASP A 314 23.77 -12.15 0.59
C ASP A 314 24.76 -11.81 1.72
N LYS A 315 25.92 -11.25 1.36
CA LYS A 315 26.89 -10.76 2.34
C LYS A 315 26.24 -9.74 3.27
N GLU A 316 26.56 -9.81 4.57
CA GLU A 316 26.10 -8.83 5.56
C GLU A 316 26.42 -7.42 5.07
N LEU A 317 25.37 -6.63 4.90
CA LEU A 317 25.48 -5.25 4.45
C LEU A 317 25.81 -4.35 5.66
N PRO A 318 26.52 -3.24 5.44
CA PRO A 318 26.69 -2.24 6.49
C PRO A 318 25.32 -1.71 6.97
N GLU A 319 25.30 -1.15 8.18
CA GLU A 319 24.09 -0.59 8.79
C GLU A 319 23.44 0.49 7.89
N ASP A 320 24.28 1.29 7.25
CA ASP A 320 23.87 2.33 6.32
C ASP A 320 24.61 2.23 4.99
N LEU A 321 23.82 2.24 3.91
CA LEU A 321 24.29 2.41 2.54
C LEU A 321 24.00 3.85 2.12
N PHE A 322 25.04 4.60 1.76
CA PHE A 322 24.93 5.97 1.29
C PHE A 322 25.15 6.06 -0.22
N ASP A 323 24.46 6.99 -0.86
CA ASP A 323 24.76 7.41 -2.22
C ASP A 323 26.13 8.11 -2.28
N GLY A 324 26.84 7.97 -3.40
CA GLY A 324 28.19 8.53 -3.57
C GLY A 324 28.25 10.05 -3.40
N ASP A 325 27.17 10.76 -3.72
CA ASP A 325 27.11 12.22 -3.65
C ASP A 325 26.66 12.74 -2.27
N MET A 326 26.15 11.85 -1.41
CA MET A 326 25.64 12.23 -0.09
C MET A 326 26.79 12.53 0.88
N PHE A 327 26.72 13.66 1.56
CA PHE A 327 27.64 13.99 2.64
C PHE A 327 27.27 13.24 3.92
N HIS A 328 28.25 12.59 4.56
CA HIS A 328 28.05 11.93 5.84
C HIS A 328 29.22 12.20 6.79
N THR A 329 28.90 12.49 8.05
CA THR A 329 29.83 13.03 9.06
C THR A 329 30.82 12.01 9.63
N TRP A 330 30.60 10.70 9.42
CA TRP A 330 31.39 9.66 10.09
C TRP A 330 32.82 9.47 9.56
N ARG A 331 33.22 10.14 8.45
CA ARG A 331 34.54 9.92 7.84
C ARG A 331 35.23 11.15 7.23
N VAL A 332 34.62 12.34 7.21
CA VAL A 332 35.15 13.46 6.40
C VAL A 332 35.25 14.74 7.22
N VAL A 333 36.44 15.36 7.14
CA VAL A 333 36.74 16.74 7.57
C VAL A 333 35.70 17.67 6.98
N THR A 334 35.29 18.71 7.71
CA THR A 334 34.38 19.76 7.24
C THR A 334 34.60 20.11 5.76
N LEU A 335 33.53 20.21 4.97
CA LEU A 335 33.60 20.60 3.56
C LEU A 335 34.46 21.88 3.43
N SER A 336 35.62 21.74 2.81
CA SER A 336 36.55 22.83 2.53
C SER A 336 36.57 23.05 1.03
N TYR A 337 36.07 24.21 0.61
CA TYR A 337 36.27 24.69 -0.76
C TYR A 337 37.62 25.41 -0.75
N ILE A 338 38.60 24.87 -1.48
CA ILE A 338 39.86 25.57 -1.76
C ILE A 338 39.59 26.62 -2.84
#